data_AF-A0A922AFA0-F1
#
_entry.id   AF-A0A922AFA0-F1
#
_cell.length_a   1.000
_cell.length_b   1.000
_cell.length_c   1.000
_cell.angle_alpha   90.00
_cell.angle_beta   90.00
_cell.angle_gamma   90.00
#
_symmetry.space_group_name_H-M   'P 1'
#
loop_
_entity.id
_entity.type
_entity.pdbx_description
1 polymer ?
#
loop_
_entity_poly.entity_id
_entity_poly.type
_entity_poly.pdbx_seq_one_letter_code
_entity_poly.pdbx_strand_id
1 'polypeptide(L)' 'MGLMGSTFSIMVGTLCGVYISQNYNIPNIRKLANSGFTMAKHVEETYRKPKTKTEDEEGLN' A
#
# COMPACT_ATOMS: atom_id res chain seq x y z
N MET A 1 -16.09 -20.45 -15.07
CA MET A 1 -14.95 -20.46 -14.12
C MET A 1 -15.20 -19.37 -13.08
N GLY A 2 -15.97 -19.68 -12.05
CA GLY A 2 -16.53 -18.70 -11.12
C GLY A 2 -15.56 -18.24 -10.03
N LEU A 3 -15.96 -17.17 -9.33
CA LEU A 3 -15.25 -16.53 -8.21
C LEU A 3 -14.71 -17.55 -7.18
N MET A 4 -15.46 -18.62 -6.89
CA MET A 4 -15.08 -19.66 -5.90
C MET A 4 -13.83 -20.47 -6.30
N GLY A 5 -13.55 -20.65 -7.59
CA GLY A 5 -12.32 -21.31 -8.04
C GLY A 5 -11.09 -20.40 -7.95
N SER A 6 -11.30 -19.08 -8.10
CA SER A 6 -10.24 -18.07 -7.97
C SER A 6 -9.87 -17.80 -6.51
N THR A 7 -10.86 -17.71 -5.61
CA THR A 7 -10.60 -17.46 -4.19
C THR A 7 -9.75 -18.54 -3.55
N PHE A 8 -9.93 -19.81 -3.92
CA PHE A 8 -9.07 -20.90 -3.45
C PHE A 8 -7.62 -20.71 -3.90
N SER A 9 -7.39 -20.36 -5.16
CA SER A 9 -6.04 -20.08 -5.68
C SER A 9 -5.39 -18.87 -5.02
N ILE A 10 -6.16 -17.82 -4.70
CA ILE A 10 -5.69 -16.65 -3.94
C ILE A 10 -5.34 -17.05 -2.50
N MET A 11 -6.20 -17.84 -1.84
CA MET A 11 -6.00 -18.26 -0.46
C MET A 11 -4.78 -19.19 -0.35
N VAL A 12 -4.67 -20.18 -1.23
CA VAL A 12 -3.51 -21.08 -1.30
C VAL A 12 -2.24 -20.30 -1.66
N GLY A 13 -2.30 -19.38 -2.62
CA GLY A 13 -1.16 -18.52 -2.97
C GLY A 13 -0.71 -17.64 -1.79
N THR A 14 -1.66 -17.09 -1.03
CA THR A 14 -1.38 -16.29 0.17
C THR A 14 -0.76 -17.14 1.27
N LEU A 15 -1.32 -18.32 1.56
CA LEU A 15 -0.79 -19.23 2.57
C LEU A 15 0.61 -19.74 2.19
N CYS A 16 0.83 -20.07 0.92
CA CYS A 16 2.12 -20.50 0.41
C CYS A 16 3.16 -19.37 0.51
N GLY A 17 2.77 -18.13 0.15
CA GLY A 17 3.63 -16.94 0.33
C GLY A 17 3.99 -16.67 1.78
N VAL A 18 3.03 -16.80 2.71
CA VAL A 18 3.24 -16.67 4.16
C VAL A 18 4.09 -17.81 4.73
N TYR A 19 3.98 -19.02 4.18
CA TYR A 19 4.83 -20.14 4.57
C TYR A 19 6.28 -19.92 4.13
N ILE A 20 6.51 -19.46 2.90
CA ILE A 20 7.85 -19.14 2.39
C ILE A 20 8.48 -17.99 3.20
N SER A 21 7.72 -16.95 3.55
CA SER A 21 8.25 -15.82 4.33
C SER A 21 8.56 -16.15 5.79
N GLN A 22 7.94 -17.21 6.34
CA GLN A 22 8.26 -17.73 7.66
C GLN A 22 9.40 -18.77 7.62
N ASN A 23 9.45 -19.61 6.57
CA ASN A 23 10.41 -20.71 6.46
C ASN A 23 11.79 -20.25 5.96
N TYR A 24 11.84 -19.22 5.13
CA TYR A 24 13.06 -18.44 4.96
C TYR A 24 13.04 -17.42 6.09
N ASN A 25 13.99 -17.50 7.01
CA ASN A 25 14.27 -16.39 7.91
C ASN A 25 14.72 -15.24 6.99
N ILE A 26 13.77 -14.43 6.49
CA ILE A 26 14.03 -13.28 5.62
C ILE A 26 14.10 -12.06 6.55
N PRO A 27 15.25 -11.78 7.20
CA PRO A 27 15.39 -10.70 8.17
C PRO A 27 15.20 -9.30 7.57
N ASN A 28 14.91 -9.17 6.26
CA ASN A 28 14.94 -7.90 5.56
C ASN A 28 13.63 -7.49 4.87
N ILE A 29 12.60 -8.34 4.78
CA ILE A 29 11.29 -7.89 4.23
C ILE A 29 10.63 -6.86 5.13
N ARG A 30 10.77 -6.98 6.45
CA ARG A 30 10.26 -5.98 7.40
C ARG A 30 10.97 -4.64 7.24
N LYS A 31 12.28 -4.67 6.95
CA LYS A 31 13.08 -3.47 6.69
C LYS A 31 12.72 -2.83 5.36
N LEU A 32 12.50 -3.63 4.33
CA LEU A 32 12.06 -3.17 3.02
C LEU A 32 10.64 -2.60 3.06
N ALA A 33 9.72 -3.25 3.78
CA ALA A 33 8.36 -2.76 3.99
C ALA A 33 8.34 -1.44 4.77
N ASN A 34 9.16 -1.32 5.82
CA ASN A 34 9.27 -0.07 6.58
C ASN A 34 9.90 1.06 5.74
N SER A 35 10.92 0.74 4.94
CA SER A 35 11.52 1.70 4.00
C SER A 35 10.53 2.13 2.90
N GLY A 36 9.75 1.19 2.37
CA GLY A 36 8.71 1.47 1.39
C GLY A 36 7.58 2.31 1.98
N PHE A 37 7.16 2.02 3.22
CA PHE A 37 6.14 2.79 3.92
C PHE A 37 6.59 4.21 4.23
N THR A 38 7.82 4.39 4.70
CA THR A 38 8.39 5.74 4.94
C THR A 38 8.57 6.51 3.64
N MET A 39 9.02 5.86 2.57
CA MET A 39 9.10 6.48 1.24
C MET A 39 7.72 6.83 0.68
N ALA A 40 6.72 5.96 0.86
CA ALA A 40 5.34 6.22 0.46
C ALA A 40 4.75 7.40 1.23
N LYS A 41 4.97 7.48 2.56
CA LYS A 41 4.59 8.65 3.36
C LYS A 41 5.30 9.92 2.88
N HIS A 42 6.58 9.83 2.54
CA HIS A 42 7.32 10.99 2.06
C HIS A 42 6.80 11.46 0.70
N VAL A 43 6.47 10.53 -0.19
CA VAL A 43 5.81 10.83 -1.47
C VAL A 43 4.42 11.40 -1.24
N GLU A 44 3.61 10.83 -0.35
CA GLU A 44 2.30 11.35 0.03
C GLU A 44 2.40 12.77 0.59
N GLU A 45 3.32 13.03 1.52
CA GLU A 45 3.54 14.35 2.10
C GLU A 45 4.06 15.37 1.08
N THR A 46 4.91 14.93 0.14
CA THR A 46 5.44 15.78 -0.94
C THR A 46 4.39 16.08 -2.01
N TYR A 47 3.54 15.10 -2.37
CA TYR A 47 2.51 15.23 -3.40
C TYR A 47 1.14 15.65 -2.87
N ARG A 48 0.94 15.65 -1.55
CA ARG A 48 -0.26 16.20 -0.92
C ARG A 48 -0.29 17.69 -1.25
N LYS A 49 -1.16 18.06 -2.18
CA LYS A 49 -1.46 19.45 -2.50
C LYS A 49 -1.65 20.20 -1.18
N PRO A 50 -0.95 21.33 -0.94
CA PRO A 50 -1.32 22.20 0.16
C PRO A 50 -2.81 22.50 -0.03
N LYS A 51 -3.62 22.40 1.03
CA LYS A 51 -5.01 22.83 0.98
C LYS A 51 -5.00 24.24 0.40
N THR A 52 -5.46 24.38 -0.83
CA THR A 52 -5.69 25.67 -1.46
C THR A 52 -6.72 26.34 -0.57
N LYS A 53 -6.27 27.33 0.22
CA LYS A 53 -7.13 28.37 0.77
C LYS A 53 -7.56 29.26 -0.40
N THR A 54 -8.30 28.67 -1.33
CA THR A 54 -8.74 29.32 -2.57
C THR A 54 -10.13 28.78 -2.90
N GLU A 55 -11.02 28.84 -1.92
CA GLU A 55 -12.47 28.72 -2.12
C GLU A 55 -13.21 29.91 -1.46
N ASP A 56 -12.50 31.02 -1.16
CA ASP A 56 -13.05 32.21 -0.49
C ASP A 56 -12.93 33.51 -1.32
N GLU A 57 -12.62 33.45 -2.63
CA GLU A 57 -12.47 34.65 -3.48
C GLU A 57 -13.11 34.53 -4.88
N GLU A 58 -14.23 33.83 -5.05
CA GLU A 58 -15.03 33.87 -6.29
C GLU A 58 -16.52 34.12 -6.01
N GLY A 59 -16.83 35.23 -5.32
CA GLY A 59 -18.22 35.60 -5.00
C GLY A 59 -18.54 37.11 -4.95
N LEU A 60 -17.65 37.99 -5.42
CA LEU A 60 -17.96 39.42 -5.54
C LEU A 60 -17.30 40.04 -6.77
N ASN A 61 -17.91 39.83 -7.94
CA ASN A 61 -17.91 40.78 -9.05
C ASN A 61 -19.26 40.68 -9.76
#